data_AF-A0AAE0SMG4-F1
#
_entry.id   AF-A0AAE0SMG4-F1
#
_cell.length_a   1.000
_cell.length_b   1.000
_cell.length_c   1.000
_cell.angle_alpha   90.00
_cell.angle_beta   90.00
_cell.angle_gamma   90.00
#
_symmetry.space_group_name_H-M   'P 1'
#
loop_
_entity.id
_entity.type
_entity.pdbx_description
1 polymer ?
#
loop_
_entity_poly.entity_id
_entity_poly.type
_entity_poly.pdbx_seq_one_letter_code
_entity_poly.pdbx_strand_id
1 'polypeptide(L)'
;MNVKFLLVLVFLTVFCNGENCVKKSFGYSSFVCVCNSTVCDKVTPEWDMKPQQFTVYMSSRDHYRLDNLGGFFNISPGPYPGVNFHVNLSKTYQTIIGFGGAFTDATGINVMSLPKETQENWLKSYFSSEGIQYSIGRIPMASCDFSTYPYSYDITSGDFEMTKFFLQYEDIHYKIPLMTQAMQMLKEDGRNISFFGSPWSAPAWMKTNDDMTGYGTLKGPQGGPYYKAWAEYFVHFIREYQSWGIKMWGVNSKYTKSWQANIEIHKSKRI
;
A
#
# COMPACT_ATOMS: atom_id res chain seq x y z
N MET A 1 35.79 45.32 -46.78
CA MET A 1 35.94 43.96 -46.22
C MET A 1 35.11 43.88 -44.95
N ASN A 2 33.90 43.33 -45.03
CA ASN A 2 33.02 43.17 -43.86
C ASN A 2 33.19 41.74 -43.32
N VAL A 3 33.88 41.61 -42.19
CA VAL A 3 34.03 40.34 -41.47
C VAL A 3 32.80 40.15 -40.61
N LYS A 4 31.93 39.21 -40.97
CA LYS A 4 30.82 38.76 -40.11
C LYS A 4 31.36 37.72 -39.13
N PHE A 5 31.39 38.05 -37.85
CA PHE A 5 31.57 37.08 -36.78
C PHE A 5 30.28 36.26 -36.63
N LEU A 6 30.35 34.97 -36.91
CA LEU A 6 29.28 34.02 -36.63
C LEU A 6 29.43 33.58 -35.17
N LEU A 7 28.49 34.02 -34.33
CA LEU A 7 28.45 33.70 -32.91
C LEU A 7 27.82 32.30 -32.75
N VAL A 8 28.64 31.30 -32.45
CA VAL A 8 28.19 29.92 -32.18
C VAL A 8 27.72 29.85 -30.74
N LEU A 9 26.40 29.88 -30.54
CA LEU A 9 25.74 29.60 -29.26
C LEU A 9 25.77 28.09 -29.02
N VAL A 10 26.73 27.63 -28.22
CA VAL A 10 26.75 26.26 -27.71
C VAL A 10 25.69 26.16 -26.61
N PHE A 11 24.55 25.57 -26.94
CA PHE A 11 23.62 25.08 -25.92
C PHE A 11 24.26 23.89 -25.22
N LEU A 12 24.91 24.15 -24.08
CA LEU A 12 25.19 23.13 -23.08
C LEU A 12 23.84 22.71 -22.48
N THR A 13 23.20 21.72 -23.09
CA THR A 13 22.21 20.91 -22.40
C THR A 13 22.92 20.19 -21.28
N VAL A 14 22.87 20.77 -20.07
CA VAL A 14 23.18 20.04 -18.85
C VAL A 14 22.10 18.97 -18.72
N PHE A 15 22.38 17.76 -19.20
CA PHE A 15 21.64 16.60 -18.74
C PHE A 15 22.00 16.44 -17.27
N CYS A 16 21.15 16.98 -16.39
CA CYS A 16 21.17 16.60 -14.99
C CYS A 16 20.59 15.17 -14.92
N ASN A 17 21.39 14.18 -15.32
CA ASN A 17 21.16 12.80 -14.92
C ASN A 17 21.57 12.71 -13.46
N GLY A 18 20.75 13.26 -12.56
CA GLY A 18 20.86 12.96 -11.15
C GLY A 18 20.67 11.46 -11.02
N GLU A 19 21.69 10.72 -10.58
CA GLU A 19 21.48 9.37 -10.08
C GLU A 19 20.49 9.49 -8.91
N ASN A 20 19.19 9.28 -9.17
CA ASN A 20 18.14 9.46 -8.18
C ASN A 20 18.37 8.57 -6.94
N CYS A 21 18.95 7.40 -7.15
CA CYS A 21 19.23 6.40 -6.12
C CYS A 21 20.66 6.49 -5.58
N VAL A 22 20.80 6.82 -4.29
CA VAL A 22 22.07 6.70 -3.56
C VAL A 22 22.34 5.22 -3.26
N LYS A 23 23.16 4.57 -4.09
CA LYS A 23 23.36 3.12 -4.06
C LYS A 23 24.16 2.66 -2.85
N LYS A 24 23.70 1.61 -2.16
CA LYS A 24 24.45 0.92 -1.10
C LYS A 24 24.31 -0.60 -1.21
N SER A 25 25.44 -1.31 -1.21
CA SER A 25 25.48 -2.78 -1.20
C SER A 25 25.72 -3.31 0.21
N PHE A 26 25.12 -4.45 0.51
CA PHE A 26 25.28 -5.20 1.76
C PHE A 26 25.83 -6.62 1.52
N GLY A 27 26.52 -6.84 0.38
CA GLY A 27 27.12 -8.13 0.02
C GLY A 27 26.18 -9.13 -0.66
N TYR A 28 24.94 -8.71 -0.97
CA TYR A 28 23.99 -9.49 -1.77
C TYR A 28 24.15 -9.20 -3.27
N SER A 29 23.28 -9.83 -4.08
CA SER A 29 23.33 -9.75 -5.53
C SER A 29 23.01 -8.37 -6.12
N SER A 30 22.50 -7.43 -5.33
CA SER A 30 22.02 -6.12 -5.76
C SER A 30 22.28 -5.07 -4.66
N PHE A 31 21.87 -3.82 -4.92
CA PHE A 31 22.00 -2.69 -4.00
C PHE A 31 20.62 -2.12 -3.60
N VAL A 32 20.59 -1.37 -2.51
CA VAL A 32 19.44 -0.56 -2.08
C VAL A 32 19.67 0.92 -2.36
N CYS A 33 18.59 1.69 -2.44
CA CYS A 33 18.62 3.15 -2.48
C CYS A 33 18.53 3.68 -1.05
N VAL A 34 19.53 4.46 -0.64
CA VAL A 34 19.59 5.05 0.70
C VAL A 34 18.78 6.33 0.72
N CYS A 35 17.83 6.39 1.65
CA CYS A 35 16.99 7.55 1.91
C CYS A 35 17.19 8.03 3.35
N ASN A 36 17.20 9.34 3.57
CA ASN A 36 17.31 10.00 4.87
C ASN A 36 16.42 11.26 4.91
N SER A 37 16.63 12.17 5.87
CA SER A 37 15.86 13.41 6.02
C SER A 37 16.05 14.42 4.88
N THR A 38 17.15 14.32 4.13
CA THR A 38 17.55 15.32 3.12
C THR A 38 17.56 14.77 1.69
N VAL A 39 17.72 13.46 1.53
CA VAL A 39 17.88 12.80 0.23
C VAL A 39 17.00 11.55 0.19
N CYS A 40 16.24 11.40 -0.88
CA CYS A 40 15.47 10.20 -1.21
C CYS A 40 15.29 10.14 -2.72
N ASP A 41 15.33 8.94 -3.31
CA ASP A 41 15.03 8.75 -4.72
C ASP A 41 13.55 9.00 -5.02
N LYS A 42 13.30 9.51 -6.22
CA LYS A 42 11.95 9.81 -6.73
C LYS A 42 11.71 9.05 -8.02
N VAL A 43 10.46 8.69 -8.25
CA VAL A 43 9.95 8.16 -9.51
C VAL A 43 9.01 9.21 -10.06
N THR A 44 9.36 9.85 -11.18
CA THR A 44 8.50 10.85 -11.82
C THR A 44 7.90 10.25 -13.07
N PRO A 45 6.63 9.79 -13.02
CA PRO A 45 6.06 9.16 -14.19
C PRO A 45 5.61 10.17 -15.25
N GLU A 46 6.00 9.91 -16.50
CA GLU A 46 5.60 10.69 -17.68
C GLU A 46 4.33 10.09 -18.30
N TRP A 47 3.20 10.77 -18.12
CA TRP A 47 1.88 10.32 -18.62
C TRP A 47 1.43 11.03 -19.90
N ASP A 48 2.03 12.17 -20.24
CA ASP A 48 1.70 12.96 -21.45
C ASP A 48 2.54 12.50 -22.65
N MET A 49 2.25 11.28 -23.13
CA MET A 49 2.94 10.71 -24.29
C MET A 49 2.36 11.25 -25.59
N LYS A 50 3.23 11.71 -26.50
CA LYS A 50 2.84 12.08 -27.86
C LYS A 50 2.58 10.81 -28.70
N PRO A 51 1.82 10.91 -29.81
CA PRO A 51 1.68 9.79 -30.73
C PRO A 51 3.04 9.20 -31.12
N GLN A 52 3.10 7.86 -31.19
CA GLN A 52 4.32 7.08 -31.47
C GLN A 52 5.41 7.13 -30.40
N GLN A 53 5.13 7.65 -29.20
CA GLN A 53 6.01 7.50 -28.05
C GLN A 53 5.60 6.32 -27.17
N PHE A 54 6.58 5.77 -26.47
CA PHE A 54 6.35 4.83 -25.38
C PHE A 54 7.29 5.13 -24.21
N THR A 55 6.86 4.72 -23.03
CA THR A 55 7.64 4.83 -21.79
C THR A 55 8.00 3.44 -21.29
N VAL A 56 9.26 3.23 -20.90
CA VAL A 56 9.74 2.01 -20.24
C VAL A 56 10.38 2.38 -18.93
N TYR A 57 9.85 1.87 -17.82
CA TYR A 57 10.51 1.93 -16.52
C TYR A 57 11.31 0.65 -16.31
N MET A 58 12.63 0.78 -16.17
CA MET A 58 13.51 -0.38 -16.03
C MET A 58 14.11 -0.46 -14.62
N SER A 59 14.19 -1.68 -14.09
CA SER A 59 15.02 -1.99 -12.93
C SER A 59 15.93 -3.15 -13.28
N SER A 60 17.22 -3.04 -12.96
CA SER A 60 18.20 -4.12 -13.17
C SER A 60 18.94 -4.44 -11.88
N ARG A 61 19.61 -5.60 -11.85
CA ARG A 61 20.37 -6.03 -10.69
C ARG A 61 21.48 -5.04 -10.29
N ASP A 62 22.09 -4.39 -11.27
CA ASP A 62 23.37 -3.70 -11.16
C ASP A 62 23.31 -2.19 -11.41
N HIS A 63 22.22 -1.68 -12.00
CA HIS A 63 22.17 -0.26 -12.38
C HIS A 63 20.80 0.38 -12.17
N TYR A 64 19.78 -0.08 -12.88
CA TYR A 64 18.55 0.71 -13.02
C TYR A 64 17.58 0.56 -11.84
N ARG A 65 16.89 1.65 -11.47
CA ARG A 65 15.89 1.70 -10.37
C ARG A 65 14.65 2.49 -10.79
N LEU A 66 13.74 1.82 -11.50
CA LEU A 66 12.58 2.43 -12.14
C LEU A 66 12.97 3.64 -13.00
N ASP A 67 14.12 3.54 -13.68
CA ASP A 67 14.58 4.60 -14.57
C ASP A 67 13.73 4.60 -15.84
N ASN A 68 13.32 5.80 -16.27
CA ASN A 68 12.59 5.99 -17.50
C ASN A 68 13.56 5.98 -18.70
N LEU A 69 13.47 4.96 -19.53
CA LEU A 69 14.29 4.82 -20.75
C LEU A 69 13.57 5.28 -22.01
N GLY A 70 12.24 5.35 -21.97
CA GLY A 70 11.39 5.83 -23.06
C GLY A 70 11.72 5.32 -24.46
N GLY A 71 11.09 5.93 -25.45
CA GLY A 71 11.45 5.74 -26.84
C GLY A 71 10.35 6.14 -27.82
N PHE A 72 10.63 5.90 -29.09
CA PHE A 72 9.71 6.13 -30.19
C PHE A 72 9.49 4.82 -30.94
N PHE A 73 8.25 4.55 -31.33
CA PHE A 73 7.93 3.42 -32.21
C PHE A 73 8.56 3.67 -33.59
N ASN A 74 9.42 2.75 -34.02
CA ASN A 74 9.89 2.72 -35.40
C ASN A 74 8.91 1.90 -36.24
N ILE A 75 8.01 2.57 -36.96
CA ILE A 75 7.02 1.92 -37.80
C ILE A 75 7.67 1.62 -39.15
N SER A 76 8.46 0.54 -39.21
CA SER A 76 9.02 0.02 -40.46
C SER A 76 8.18 -1.15 -40.98
N PRO A 77 7.71 -1.14 -42.23
CA PRO A 77 7.07 -2.32 -42.80
C PRO A 77 8.11 -3.44 -43.00
N GLY A 78 7.95 -4.57 -42.33
CA GLY A 78 8.82 -5.74 -42.50
C GLY A 78 8.70 -6.77 -41.37
N PRO A 79 9.27 -7.98 -41.55
CA PRO A 79 9.37 -8.96 -40.48
C PRO A 79 10.34 -8.45 -39.39
N TYR A 80 9.85 -8.34 -38.16
CA TYR A 80 10.68 -8.03 -37.00
C TYR A 80 11.41 -9.30 -36.55
N PRO A 81 12.76 -9.36 -36.64
CA PRO A 81 13.50 -10.53 -36.19
C PRO A 81 13.39 -10.66 -34.66
N GLY A 82 13.17 -11.89 -34.18
CA GLY A 82 13.14 -12.21 -32.75
C GLY A 82 11.73 -12.49 -32.19
N VAL A 83 11.59 -12.26 -30.88
CA VAL A 83 10.34 -12.53 -30.15
C VAL A 83 9.37 -11.37 -30.35
N ASN A 84 8.18 -11.70 -30.85
CA ASN A 84 7.13 -10.73 -31.13
C ASN A 84 5.98 -10.88 -30.11
N PHE A 85 5.59 -9.78 -29.49
CA PHE A 85 4.46 -9.71 -28.56
C PHE A 85 3.30 -8.97 -29.23
N HIS A 86 2.11 -9.59 -29.25
CA HIS A 86 0.91 -9.01 -29.84
C HIS A 86 -0.14 -8.77 -28.76
N VAL A 87 -0.62 -7.53 -28.62
CA VAL A 87 -1.69 -7.16 -27.70
C VAL A 87 -3.03 -7.14 -28.44
N ASN A 88 -3.97 -7.99 -28.04
CA ASN A 88 -5.31 -8.00 -28.61
C ASN A 88 -6.28 -7.15 -27.77
N LEU A 89 -6.57 -5.94 -28.25
CA LEU A 89 -7.44 -4.98 -27.56
C LEU A 89 -8.93 -5.38 -27.53
N SER A 90 -9.36 -6.36 -28.33
CA SER A 90 -10.75 -6.87 -28.30
C SER A 90 -11.01 -7.88 -27.17
N LYS A 91 -9.94 -8.33 -26.48
CA LYS A 91 -10.03 -9.33 -25.43
C LYS A 91 -9.71 -8.70 -24.08
N THR A 92 -10.73 -8.42 -23.29
CA THR A 92 -10.60 -7.83 -21.95
C THR A 92 -10.66 -8.89 -20.85
N TYR A 93 -10.13 -8.53 -19.67
CA TYR A 93 -10.10 -9.38 -18.47
C TYR A 93 -10.58 -8.57 -17.26
N GLN A 94 -10.07 -8.87 -16.06
CA GLN A 94 -10.46 -8.19 -14.83
C GLN A 94 -10.02 -6.72 -14.80
N THR A 95 -10.82 -5.88 -14.14
CA THR A 95 -10.39 -4.55 -13.70
C THR A 95 -9.46 -4.68 -12.50
N ILE A 96 -8.36 -3.92 -12.51
CA ILE A 96 -7.41 -3.87 -11.40
C ILE A 96 -7.88 -2.85 -10.36
N ILE A 97 -8.06 -3.29 -9.12
CA ILE A 97 -8.48 -2.41 -8.01
C ILE A 97 -7.33 -1.49 -7.59
N GLY A 98 -6.10 -2.00 -7.57
CA GLY A 98 -4.91 -1.23 -7.20
C GLY A 98 -3.77 -2.10 -6.69
N PHE A 99 -2.73 -1.43 -6.17
CA PHE A 99 -1.54 -2.03 -5.58
C PHE A 99 -1.21 -1.31 -4.28
N GLY A 100 -0.58 -1.99 -3.33
CA GLY A 100 -0.45 -1.44 -1.99
C GLY A 100 0.33 -2.27 -1.00
N GLY A 101 0.26 -1.85 0.26
CA GLY A 101 0.94 -2.47 1.39
C GLY A 101 0.06 -2.56 2.64
N ALA A 102 0.64 -3.00 3.75
CA ALA A 102 -0.05 -3.16 5.02
C ALA A 102 0.41 -2.14 6.07
N PHE A 103 -0.54 -1.52 6.75
CA PHE A 103 -0.36 -0.66 7.91
C PHE A 103 -0.38 -1.54 9.18
N THR A 104 0.63 -2.39 9.32
CA THR A 104 0.84 -3.20 10.53
C THR A 104 1.44 -2.35 11.65
N ASP A 105 1.37 -2.85 12.89
CA ASP A 105 2.00 -2.17 14.02
C ASP A 105 3.51 -2.06 13.80
N ALA A 106 4.16 -3.10 13.25
CA ALA A 106 5.57 -3.04 12.88
C ALA A 106 5.87 -1.92 11.85
N THR A 107 5.06 -1.75 10.80
CA THR A 107 5.22 -0.62 9.86
C THR A 107 5.13 0.70 10.62
N GLY A 108 4.11 0.81 11.47
CA GLY A 108 3.88 1.93 12.37
C GLY A 108 5.09 2.29 13.23
N ILE A 109 5.56 1.34 14.04
CA ILE A 109 6.69 1.49 14.96
C ILE A 109 7.95 1.88 14.19
N ASN A 110 8.26 1.21 13.07
CA ASN A 110 9.47 1.50 12.31
C ASN A 110 9.44 2.89 11.70
N VAL A 111 8.34 3.27 11.03
CA VAL A 111 8.24 4.60 10.40
C VAL A 111 8.25 5.69 11.46
N MET A 112 7.44 5.56 12.52
CA MET A 112 7.34 6.58 13.56
C MET A 112 8.63 6.73 14.40
N SER A 113 9.55 5.77 14.34
CA SER A 113 10.89 5.88 14.95
C SER A 113 11.87 6.76 14.16
N LEU A 114 11.55 7.11 12.91
CA LEU A 114 12.39 7.93 12.05
C LEU A 114 12.21 9.44 12.36
N PRO A 115 13.18 10.30 12.01
CA PRO A 115 12.97 11.74 11.97
C PRO A 115 11.81 12.11 11.05
N LYS A 116 11.08 13.19 11.38
CA LYS A 116 9.84 13.58 10.68
C LYS A 116 10.02 13.74 9.17
N GLU A 117 11.12 14.34 8.75
CA GLU A 117 11.44 14.54 7.33
C GLU A 117 11.68 13.20 6.61
N THR A 118 12.26 12.22 7.31
CA THR A 118 12.44 10.86 6.75
C THR A 118 11.12 10.10 6.69
N GLN A 119 10.22 10.29 7.66
CA GLN A 119 8.84 9.76 7.58
C GLN A 119 8.10 10.30 6.36
N GLU A 120 8.23 11.60 6.11
CA GLU A 120 7.62 12.25 4.94
C GLU A 120 8.21 11.71 3.63
N ASN A 121 9.53 11.55 3.53
CA ASN A 121 10.15 10.94 2.36
C ASN A 121 9.67 9.49 2.14
N TRP A 122 9.56 8.69 3.20
CA TRP A 122 9.00 7.35 3.12
C TRP A 122 7.55 7.35 2.60
N LEU A 123 6.71 8.23 3.14
CA LEU A 123 5.32 8.39 2.69
C LEU A 123 5.26 8.83 1.22
N LYS A 124 6.10 9.78 0.80
CA LYS A 124 6.18 10.23 -0.60
C LYS A 124 6.57 9.10 -1.53
N SER A 125 7.58 8.30 -1.17
CA SER A 125 8.02 7.16 -1.98
C SER A 125 6.88 6.17 -2.26
N TYR A 126 5.98 5.95 -1.31
CA TYR A 126 4.84 5.03 -1.49
C TYR A 126 3.60 5.68 -2.08
N PHE A 127 3.19 6.85 -1.61
CA PHE A 127 1.84 7.37 -1.83
C PHE A 127 1.77 8.57 -2.76
N SER A 128 2.85 9.33 -2.94
CA SER A 128 2.84 10.55 -3.78
C SER A 128 3.05 10.26 -5.27
N SER A 129 2.77 11.26 -6.11
CA SER A 129 3.04 11.28 -7.55
C SER A 129 4.54 11.22 -7.88
N GLU A 130 5.42 11.56 -6.93
CA GLU A 130 6.88 11.40 -7.03
C GLU A 130 7.37 10.02 -6.57
N GLY A 131 6.46 9.08 -6.30
CA GLY A 131 6.75 7.72 -5.85
C GLY A 131 6.03 6.64 -6.66
N ILE A 132 5.81 5.48 -6.03
CA ILE A 132 5.18 4.30 -6.67
C ILE A 132 3.66 4.27 -6.53
N GLN A 133 3.06 5.34 -6.00
CA GLN A 133 1.62 5.62 -6.14
C GLN A 133 0.66 4.53 -5.62
N TYR A 134 0.96 3.94 -4.47
CA TYR A 134 0.08 2.97 -3.79
C TYR A 134 -1.35 3.50 -3.63
N SER A 135 -2.31 2.61 -3.90
CA SER A 135 -3.75 2.88 -3.89
C SER A 135 -4.56 1.87 -3.07
N ILE A 136 -3.90 0.91 -2.42
CA ILE A 136 -4.51 -0.05 -1.49
C ILE A 136 -3.77 -0.02 -0.13
N GLY A 137 -4.54 -0.07 0.96
CA GLY A 137 -4.01 -0.17 2.31
C GLY A 137 -4.66 -1.32 3.08
N ARG A 138 -3.89 -2.34 3.44
CA ARG A 138 -4.37 -3.40 4.34
C ARG A 138 -4.21 -2.97 5.79
N ILE A 139 -5.25 -3.16 6.59
CA ILE A 139 -5.25 -2.84 8.03
C ILE A 139 -5.51 -4.13 8.81
N PRO A 140 -4.53 -4.63 9.58
CA PRO A 140 -4.81 -5.64 10.60
C PRO A 140 -5.84 -5.11 11.59
N MET A 141 -6.88 -5.88 11.85
CA MET A 141 -7.85 -5.55 12.92
C MET A 141 -7.28 -6.07 14.23
N ALA A 142 -6.84 -5.14 15.08
CA ALA A 142 -6.03 -5.36 16.27
C ALA A 142 -4.66 -5.99 15.93
N SER A 143 -4.10 -6.78 16.85
CA SER A 143 -2.78 -7.37 16.69
C SER A 143 -2.69 -8.41 15.56
N CYS A 144 -1.48 -8.57 15.02
CA CYS A 144 -1.07 -9.72 14.23
C CYS A 144 0.33 -10.21 14.64
N ASP A 145 0.92 -11.10 13.85
CA ASP A 145 2.31 -11.56 14.02
C ASP A 145 3.37 -10.45 13.87
N PHE A 146 3.01 -9.33 13.24
CA PHE A 146 3.82 -8.09 13.15
C PHE A 146 3.44 -7.07 14.23
N SER A 147 2.92 -7.54 15.36
CA SER A 147 2.68 -6.76 16.58
C SER A 147 3.66 -7.21 17.67
N THR A 148 3.94 -6.35 18.64
CA THR A 148 4.86 -6.67 19.75
C THR A 148 4.23 -7.58 20.81
N TYR A 149 2.90 -7.65 20.87
CA TYR A 149 2.13 -8.55 21.74
C TYR A 149 0.72 -8.79 21.17
N PRO A 150 0.02 -9.87 21.57
CA PRO A 150 -1.37 -10.10 21.21
C PRO A 150 -2.30 -9.13 21.95
N TYR A 151 -3.16 -8.45 21.21
CA TYR A 151 -4.23 -7.61 21.74
C TYR A 151 -5.45 -7.62 20.81
N SER A 152 -6.60 -7.25 21.39
CA SER A 152 -7.91 -7.13 20.74
C SER A 152 -8.51 -5.76 21.07
N TYR A 153 -9.51 -5.31 20.29
CA TYR A 153 -10.27 -4.09 20.61
C TYR A 153 -11.28 -4.29 21.74
N ASP A 154 -11.59 -5.54 22.07
CA ASP A 154 -12.41 -5.91 23.21
C ASP A 154 -11.81 -7.14 23.89
N ILE A 155 -11.46 -6.99 25.17
CA ILE A 155 -10.93 -8.04 26.04
C ILE A 155 -11.87 -8.36 27.21
N THR A 156 -13.02 -7.68 27.30
CA THR A 156 -13.97 -7.84 28.41
C THR A 156 -14.82 -9.08 28.16
N SER A 157 -14.61 -10.12 28.96
CA SER A 157 -15.37 -11.37 28.80
C SER A 157 -16.88 -11.14 28.95
N GLY A 158 -17.64 -11.62 27.97
CA GLY A 158 -19.10 -11.55 27.98
C GLY A 158 -19.69 -10.22 27.48
N ASP A 159 -18.87 -9.33 26.92
CA ASP A 159 -19.35 -8.11 26.26
C ASP A 159 -19.93 -8.40 24.87
N PHE A 160 -21.04 -9.14 24.81
CA PHE A 160 -21.66 -9.52 23.53
C PHE A 160 -22.17 -8.32 22.70
N GLU A 161 -22.40 -7.19 23.35
CA GLU A 161 -22.91 -5.95 22.74
C GLU A 161 -21.80 -4.95 22.37
N MET A 162 -20.52 -5.33 22.48
CA MET A 162 -19.35 -4.49 22.14
C MET A 162 -19.32 -3.12 22.86
N THR A 163 -19.85 -3.04 24.09
CA THR A 163 -19.91 -1.79 24.87
C THR A 163 -18.56 -1.33 25.40
N LYS A 164 -17.58 -2.23 25.43
CA LYS A 164 -16.19 -2.02 25.87
C LYS A 164 -15.21 -2.08 24.71
N PHE A 165 -15.69 -2.02 23.46
CA PHE A 165 -14.85 -1.93 22.29
C PHE A 165 -14.13 -0.57 22.24
N PHE A 166 -12.81 -0.57 22.05
CA PHE A 166 -12.04 0.64 21.74
C PHE A 166 -10.79 0.32 20.93
N LEU A 167 -10.38 1.30 20.10
CA LEU A 167 -9.11 1.24 19.37
C LEU A 167 -7.94 1.31 20.35
N GLN A 168 -6.91 0.51 20.10
CA GLN A 168 -5.75 0.44 20.99
C GLN A 168 -4.70 1.51 20.65
N TYR A 169 -3.66 1.58 21.49
CA TYR A 169 -2.58 2.55 21.35
C TYR A 169 -1.95 2.51 19.95
N GLU A 170 -1.73 1.31 19.40
CA GLU A 170 -1.11 1.09 18.10
C GLU A 170 -1.94 1.68 16.95
N ASP A 171 -3.27 1.63 17.06
CA ASP A 171 -4.16 2.24 16.08
C ASP A 171 -4.06 3.77 16.11
N ILE A 172 -4.16 4.35 17.31
CA ILE A 172 -4.24 5.80 17.52
C ILE A 172 -2.90 6.48 17.26
N HIS A 173 -1.80 5.86 17.67
CA HIS A 173 -0.46 6.48 17.63
C HIS A 173 0.38 6.06 16.44
N TYR A 174 0.07 4.93 15.79
CA TYR A 174 0.86 4.46 14.64
C TYR A 174 0.05 4.36 13.36
N LYS A 175 -1.01 3.55 13.34
CA LYS A 175 -1.70 3.20 12.08
C LYS A 175 -2.50 4.39 11.53
N ILE A 176 -3.38 4.98 12.33
CA ILE A 176 -4.25 6.10 11.94
C ILE A 176 -3.42 7.30 11.46
N PRO A 177 -2.40 7.78 12.20
CA PRO A 177 -1.59 8.91 11.75
C PRO A 177 -0.90 8.67 10.40
N LEU A 178 -0.40 7.47 10.14
CA LEU A 178 0.21 7.13 8.85
C LEU A 178 -0.82 7.08 7.72
N MET A 179 -1.98 6.48 7.97
CA MET A 179 -3.06 6.43 6.97
C MET A 179 -3.60 7.83 6.65
N THR A 180 -3.77 8.70 7.65
CA THR A 180 -4.20 10.08 7.44
C THR A 180 -3.22 10.85 6.56
N GLN A 181 -1.91 10.72 6.82
CA GLN A 181 -0.89 11.38 5.99
C GLN A 181 -0.86 10.81 4.56
N ALA A 182 -0.95 9.48 4.39
CA ALA A 182 -1.04 8.85 3.08
C ALA A 182 -2.28 9.33 2.29
N MET A 183 -3.44 9.39 2.95
CA MET A 183 -4.68 9.91 2.36
C MET A 183 -4.54 11.37 1.94
N GLN A 184 -3.85 12.20 2.72
CA GLN A 184 -3.61 13.60 2.37
C GLN A 184 -2.77 13.71 1.10
N MET A 185 -1.64 13.01 1.01
CA MET A 185 -0.77 13.04 -0.18
C MET A 185 -1.51 12.57 -1.43
N LEU A 186 -2.29 11.49 -1.32
CA LEU A 186 -3.10 11.01 -2.43
C LEU A 186 -4.15 12.03 -2.88
N LYS A 187 -4.79 12.71 -1.92
CA LYS A 187 -5.80 13.73 -2.21
C LYS A 187 -5.21 14.93 -2.95
N GLU A 188 -3.98 15.34 -2.60
CA GLU A 188 -3.25 16.41 -3.29
C GLU A 188 -3.00 16.06 -4.76
N ASP A 189 -2.81 14.78 -5.08
CA ASP A 189 -2.67 14.26 -6.44
C ASP A 189 -4.02 13.90 -7.13
N GLY A 190 -5.17 14.20 -6.50
CA GLY A 190 -6.49 13.82 -7.03
C GLY A 190 -6.80 12.32 -7.01
N ARG A 191 -6.06 11.54 -6.21
CA ARG A 191 -6.19 10.09 -6.06
C ARG A 191 -6.81 9.70 -4.73
N ASN A 192 -7.24 8.44 -4.61
CA ASN A 192 -7.80 7.87 -3.38
C ASN A 192 -7.16 6.51 -3.09
N ILE A 193 -7.15 6.13 -1.81
CA ILE A 193 -6.73 4.81 -1.34
C ILE A 193 -7.94 3.98 -0.91
N SER A 194 -7.93 2.70 -1.26
CA SER A 194 -8.91 1.71 -0.80
C SER A 194 -8.35 0.94 0.39
N PHE A 195 -8.95 1.14 1.56
CA PHE A 195 -8.56 0.40 2.77
C PHE A 195 -9.36 -0.88 2.94
N PHE A 196 -8.73 -1.94 3.44
CA PHE A 196 -9.48 -3.12 3.90
C PHE A 196 -8.96 -3.68 5.22
N GLY A 197 -9.92 -4.06 6.07
CA GLY A 197 -9.66 -4.70 7.37
C GLY A 197 -9.42 -6.20 7.24
N SER A 198 -8.54 -6.75 8.07
CA SER A 198 -8.34 -8.20 8.19
C SER A 198 -8.03 -8.59 9.64
N PRO A 199 -8.88 -9.37 10.33
CA PRO A 199 -8.55 -9.83 11.67
C PRO A 199 -7.62 -11.04 11.62
N TRP A 200 -6.73 -11.13 12.62
CA TRP A 200 -5.93 -12.34 12.87
C TRP A 200 -6.66 -13.33 13.79
N SER A 201 -7.29 -12.81 14.84
CA SER A 201 -8.04 -13.57 15.83
C SER A 201 -9.22 -12.78 16.35
N ALA A 202 -10.25 -13.50 16.79
CA ALA A 202 -11.26 -12.96 17.69
C ALA A 202 -10.68 -12.75 19.10
N PRO A 203 -11.33 -11.93 19.96
CA PRO A 203 -11.04 -11.87 21.38
C PRO A 203 -10.94 -13.27 22.01
N ALA A 204 -10.03 -13.43 22.98
CA ALA A 204 -9.80 -14.69 23.69
C ALA A 204 -11.10 -15.28 24.25
N TRP A 205 -11.93 -14.46 24.91
CA TRP A 205 -13.17 -14.89 25.53
C TRP A 205 -14.21 -15.46 24.54
N MET A 206 -14.12 -15.12 23.25
CA MET A 206 -14.98 -15.66 22.20
C MET A 206 -14.49 -17.01 21.65
N LYS A 207 -13.27 -17.44 21.97
CA LYS A 207 -12.63 -18.62 21.38
C LYS A 207 -12.65 -19.83 22.29
N THR A 208 -12.76 -21.03 21.72
CA THR A 208 -12.83 -22.31 22.45
C THR A 208 -11.61 -22.63 23.30
N ASN A 209 -10.47 -22.02 23.01
CA ASN A 209 -9.22 -22.19 23.74
C ASN A 209 -8.90 -21.02 24.69
N ASP A 210 -9.81 -20.04 24.82
CA ASP A 210 -9.63 -18.87 25.67
C ASP A 210 -8.31 -18.10 25.43
N ASP A 211 -7.78 -18.17 24.20
CA ASP A 211 -6.51 -17.55 23.80
C ASP A 211 -6.61 -17.01 22.36
N MET A 212 -6.02 -15.84 22.10
CA MET A 212 -5.95 -15.27 20.75
C MET A 212 -5.00 -16.03 19.85
N THR A 213 -4.01 -16.71 20.42
CA THR A 213 -3.05 -17.57 19.76
C THR A 213 -3.47 -19.04 19.82
N GLY A 214 -2.72 -19.92 19.17
CA GLY A 214 -3.00 -21.36 19.16
C GLY A 214 -4.27 -21.75 18.41
N TYR A 215 -4.57 -23.06 18.44
CA TYR A 215 -5.78 -23.58 17.82
C TYR A 215 -7.02 -23.26 18.66
N GLY A 216 -7.94 -22.51 18.07
CA GLY A 216 -9.27 -22.27 18.62
C GLY A 216 -10.23 -21.72 17.57
N THR A 217 -11.50 -22.07 17.72
CA THR A 217 -12.61 -21.55 16.90
C THR A 217 -13.49 -20.65 17.75
N LEU A 218 -14.44 -19.94 17.13
CA LEU A 218 -15.49 -19.27 17.92
C LEU A 218 -16.28 -20.31 18.72
N LYS A 219 -16.70 -19.92 19.92
CA LYS A 219 -17.53 -20.74 20.80
C LYS A 219 -18.95 -20.88 20.22
N GLY A 220 -19.56 -22.03 20.44
CA GLY A 220 -20.96 -22.29 20.10
C GLY A 220 -21.24 -22.46 18.60
N PRO A 221 -22.52 -22.57 18.21
CA PRO A 221 -22.92 -22.76 16.82
C PRO A 221 -22.87 -21.44 16.01
N GLN A 222 -22.74 -21.56 14.69
CA GLN A 222 -22.91 -20.44 13.76
C GLN A 222 -24.28 -19.78 13.97
N GLY A 223 -24.31 -18.44 13.94
CA GLY A 223 -25.51 -17.66 14.26
C GLY A 223 -25.83 -17.57 15.77
N GLY A 224 -25.09 -18.27 16.62
CA GLY A 224 -25.15 -18.13 18.08
C GLY A 224 -24.56 -16.80 18.58
N PRO A 225 -24.61 -16.56 19.90
CA PRO A 225 -24.24 -15.27 20.49
C PRO A 225 -22.79 -14.85 20.22
N TYR A 226 -21.83 -15.79 20.26
CA TYR A 226 -20.42 -15.48 19.95
C TYR A 226 -20.17 -15.09 18.49
N TYR A 227 -20.90 -15.71 17.55
CA TYR A 227 -20.80 -15.35 16.13
C TYR A 227 -21.43 -13.98 15.85
N LYS A 228 -22.53 -13.64 16.54
CA LYS A 228 -23.14 -12.30 16.47
C LYS A 228 -22.23 -11.24 17.07
N ALA A 229 -21.68 -11.47 18.25
CA ALA A 229 -20.70 -10.56 18.87
C ALA A 229 -19.46 -10.38 17.98
N TRP A 230 -18.97 -11.45 17.34
CA TRP A 230 -17.88 -11.33 16.36
C TRP A 230 -18.29 -10.49 15.14
N ALA A 231 -19.52 -10.60 14.64
CA ALA A 231 -20.00 -9.72 13.57
C ALA A 231 -20.09 -8.24 14.03
N GLU A 232 -20.58 -7.98 15.24
CA GLU A 232 -20.60 -6.64 15.83
C GLU A 232 -19.20 -6.05 15.98
N TYR A 233 -18.20 -6.87 16.33
CA TYR A 233 -16.79 -6.45 16.37
C TYR A 233 -16.31 -5.84 15.04
N PHE A 234 -16.69 -6.43 13.89
CA PHE A 234 -16.38 -5.86 12.58
C PHE A 234 -17.09 -4.54 12.34
N VAL A 235 -18.37 -4.45 12.73
CA VAL A 235 -19.17 -3.24 12.56
C VAL A 235 -18.58 -2.10 13.38
N HIS A 236 -18.20 -2.36 14.63
CA HIS A 236 -17.51 -1.39 15.49
C HIS A 236 -16.16 -0.98 14.90
N PHE A 237 -15.33 -1.91 14.44
CA PHE A 237 -14.08 -1.58 13.75
C PHE A 237 -14.29 -0.63 12.56
N ILE A 238 -15.27 -0.92 11.69
CA ILE A 238 -15.58 -0.08 10.52
C ILE A 238 -16.05 1.32 10.97
N ARG A 239 -16.94 1.39 11.96
CA ARG A 239 -17.47 2.66 12.49
C ARG A 239 -16.40 3.50 13.15
N GLU A 240 -15.55 2.89 13.98
CA GLU A 240 -14.47 3.58 14.67
C GLU A 240 -13.47 4.15 13.66
N TYR A 241 -12.98 3.37 12.70
CA TYR A 241 -12.07 3.91 11.68
C TYR A 241 -12.74 4.97 10.79
N GLN A 242 -14.03 4.84 10.52
CA GLN A 242 -14.79 5.86 9.79
C GLN A 242 -14.91 7.17 10.57
N SER A 243 -14.95 7.14 11.91
CA SER A 243 -14.97 8.36 12.75
C SER A 243 -13.67 9.17 12.60
N TRP A 244 -12.56 8.49 12.30
CA TRP A 244 -11.27 9.08 11.92
C TRP A 244 -11.17 9.46 10.42
N GLY A 245 -12.27 9.38 9.67
CA GLY A 245 -12.32 9.67 8.24
C GLY A 245 -11.82 8.55 7.33
N ILE A 246 -11.42 7.40 7.89
CA ILE A 246 -10.86 6.27 7.14
C ILE A 246 -11.97 5.33 6.72
N LYS A 247 -12.38 5.41 5.45
CA LYS A 247 -13.47 4.58 4.91
C LYS A 247 -12.94 3.23 4.44
N MET A 248 -13.54 2.15 4.93
CA MET A 248 -13.22 0.79 4.47
C MET A 248 -13.87 0.51 3.12
N TRP A 249 -13.06 0.11 2.14
CA TRP A 249 -13.52 -0.50 0.88
C TRP A 249 -14.07 -1.91 1.10
N GLY A 250 -13.48 -2.65 2.04
CA GLY A 250 -13.93 -3.99 2.41
C GLY A 250 -13.30 -4.52 3.69
N VAL A 251 -13.70 -5.72 4.08
CA VAL A 251 -13.07 -6.52 5.14
C VAL A 251 -13.03 -7.97 4.67
N ASN A 252 -12.11 -8.77 5.18
CA ASN A 252 -12.13 -10.22 5.00
C ASN A 252 -12.48 -10.95 6.30
N SER A 253 -13.02 -12.16 6.17
CA SER A 253 -13.51 -12.95 7.30
C SER A 253 -12.39 -13.57 8.16
N LYS A 254 -11.21 -13.86 7.59
CA LYS A 254 -9.95 -14.25 8.27
C LYS A 254 -8.78 -14.43 7.28
N TYR A 255 -7.53 -14.29 7.73
CA TYR A 255 -6.31 -14.48 6.89
C TYR A 255 -5.80 -15.93 6.75
N THR A 256 -6.07 -16.85 7.69
CA THR A 256 -5.50 -18.22 7.65
C THR A 256 -6.55 -19.31 7.38
N LYS A 257 -6.37 -20.03 6.25
CA LYS A 257 -7.27 -21.06 5.71
C LYS A 257 -7.48 -22.31 6.59
N SER A 258 -6.73 -22.49 7.68
CA SER A 258 -6.82 -23.72 8.49
C SER A 258 -7.88 -23.70 9.58
N TRP A 259 -8.49 -22.55 9.92
CA TRP A 259 -9.37 -22.44 11.09
C TRP A 259 -10.59 -21.56 10.79
N GLN A 260 -11.61 -22.18 10.17
CA GLN A 260 -12.77 -21.52 9.55
C GLN A 260 -13.77 -20.93 10.56
N ALA A 261 -14.07 -19.64 10.39
CA ALA A 261 -15.38 -19.05 10.64
C ALA A 261 -15.63 -18.05 9.50
N ASN A 262 -16.47 -18.40 8.53
CA ASN A 262 -16.78 -17.53 7.40
C ASN A 262 -17.89 -16.56 7.81
N ILE A 263 -17.66 -15.26 7.66
CA ILE A 263 -18.70 -14.23 7.64
C ILE A 263 -18.71 -13.66 6.22
N GLU A 264 -19.79 -13.92 5.48
CA GLU A 264 -20.05 -13.24 4.21
C GLU A 264 -20.80 -11.93 4.48
N ILE A 265 -20.16 -10.79 4.20
CA ILE A 265 -20.84 -9.49 4.23
C ILE A 265 -21.35 -9.21 2.82
N HIS A 266 -22.63 -9.44 2.58
CA HIS A 266 -23.27 -9.00 1.33
C HIS A 266 -23.43 -7.48 1.32
N LYS A 267 -22.96 -6.83 0.24
CA LYS A 267 -23.25 -5.42 -0.02
C LYS A 267 -24.76 -5.25 -0.16
N SER A 268 -25.37 -4.52 0.77
CA SER A 268 -26.72 -3.97 0.60
C SER A 268 -26.75 -3.13 -0.68
N LYS A 269 -27.58 -3.52 -1.64
CA LYS A 269 -27.94 -2.70 -2.80
C LYS A 269 -28.61 -1.44 -2.25
N ARG A 270 -27.99 -0.28 -2.46
CA ARG A 270 -28.69 0.99 -2.27
C ARG A 270 -29.87 1.02 -3.25
N ILE A 271 -31.06 1.26 -2.70
CA ILE A 271 -32.27 1.66 -3.41
C ILE A 271 -32.10 3.10 -3.85
#